data_AF-D5P1R1-F1
#
_entry.id   AF-D5P1R1-F1
#
_cell.length_a   1.000
_cell.length_b   1.000
_cell.length_c   1.000
_cell.angle_alpha   90.00
_cell.angle_beta   90.00
_cell.angle_gamma   90.00
#
_symmetry.space_group_name_H-M   'P 1'
#
loop_
_entity.id
_entity.type
_entity.pdbx_description
1 polymer ?
#
loop_
_entity_poly.entity_id
_entity_poly.type
_entity_poly.pdbx_seq_one_letter_code
_entity_poly.pdbx_strand_id
1 'polypeptide(L)'
;MGTRRHEDDVVRISNVWKKRITVLGHSAGRVALVILVASSSINGIALLWGFVFPPEPAPVAAVARDVINETDPVKAFAVNCVKGLLVGTTSGASNLTRCFPGGQKYELPTTSSMTVSNPAAWASKRKTSSNDIVLYSVKVQIDELPYPSAPPTTAFYQLPVAVYRDMGIQALDRISRVDMPPPGAYVPLGYSAPIAANSPLFTMLSGFATSFLTTSGGLERFITTDSGITAVGSYSSATVTAAQADNTPPDAPSDNNELATHIDVSARRSDYTLVSLSYSLTLRSVGGTWFVAQIDAIPLLADATPTPVPTTAVAPH
;
A
#
# COMPACT_ATOMS: atom_id res chain seq x y z
N MET A 1 -46.72 70.24 -57.22
CA MET A 1 -46.86 71.69 -56.97
C MET A 1 -46.60 71.94 -55.48
N GLY A 2 -45.55 72.69 -55.14
CA GLY A 2 -45.25 73.32 -53.83
C GLY A 2 -44.89 72.38 -52.65
N THR A 3 -43.65 72.23 -52.13
CA THR A 3 -42.60 73.14 -51.57
C THR A 3 -42.44 72.98 -50.05
N ARG A 4 -41.26 72.45 -49.66
CA ARG A 4 -40.42 72.62 -48.44
C ARG A 4 -41.00 73.32 -47.19
N ARG A 5 -40.61 72.83 -46.01
CA ARG A 5 -39.55 73.45 -45.15
C ARG A 5 -39.22 72.56 -43.92
N HIS A 6 -37.91 72.39 -43.69
CA HIS A 6 -37.28 71.89 -42.46
C HIS A 6 -37.39 72.96 -41.36
N GLU A 7 -37.72 72.56 -40.14
CA GLU A 7 -37.44 73.35 -38.94
C GLU A 7 -36.68 72.46 -37.94
N ASP A 8 -35.44 72.84 -37.65
CA ASP A 8 -34.54 72.22 -36.69
C ASP A 8 -34.99 72.53 -35.26
N ASP A 9 -35.25 71.51 -34.44
CA ASP A 9 -35.55 71.70 -33.02
C ASP A 9 -34.28 71.48 -32.18
N VAL A 10 -33.65 72.60 -31.78
CA VAL A 10 -32.49 72.63 -30.90
C VAL A 10 -32.95 72.41 -29.45
N VAL A 11 -32.77 71.19 -28.93
CA VAL A 11 -33.05 70.87 -27.52
C VAL A 11 -32.11 71.67 -26.60
N ARG A 12 -32.63 72.74 -25.99
CA ARG A 12 -31.94 73.46 -24.91
C ARG A 12 -32.09 72.70 -23.58
N ILE A 13 -31.07 71.92 -23.24
CA ILE A 13 -30.96 71.32 -21.89
C ILE A 13 -30.76 72.43 -20.85
N SER A 14 -31.70 72.53 -19.92
CA SER A 14 -31.68 73.46 -18.79
C SER A 14 -30.42 73.31 -17.94
N ASN A 15 -29.85 74.44 -17.51
CA ASN A 15 -28.66 74.52 -16.65
C ASN A 15 -28.79 73.73 -15.34
N VAL A 16 -30.02 73.43 -14.90
CA VAL A 16 -30.31 72.62 -13.71
C VAL A 16 -30.00 71.13 -13.95
N TRP A 17 -30.20 70.63 -15.16
CA TRP A 17 -29.91 69.24 -15.53
C TRP A 17 -28.41 69.02 -15.74
N LYS A 18 -27.70 70.01 -16.32
CA LYS A 18 -26.23 70.00 -16.40
C LYS A 18 -25.60 69.88 -15.01
N LYS A 19 -26.08 70.66 -14.03
CA LYS A 19 -25.54 70.64 -12.66
C LYS A 19 -25.79 69.32 -11.92
N ARG A 20 -26.87 68.59 -12.24
CA ARG A 20 -27.16 67.27 -11.67
C ARG A 20 -26.30 66.16 -12.26
N ILE A 21 -25.98 66.23 -13.55
CA ILE A 21 -25.08 65.25 -14.20
C ILE A 21 -23.63 65.41 -13.70
N THR A 22 -23.17 66.64 -13.43
CA THR A 22 -21.77 66.84 -12.97
C THR A 22 -21.55 66.34 -11.54
N VAL A 23 -22.59 66.35 -10.69
CA VAL A 23 -22.50 65.93 -9.27
C VAL A 23 -22.55 64.40 -9.13
N LEU A 24 -23.13 63.67 -10.10
CA LEU A 24 -23.20 62.21 -10.08
C LEU A 24 -21.94 61.50 -10.63
N GLY A 25 -21.07 62.21 -11.36
CA GLY A 25 -19.88 61.62 -11.99
C GLY A 25 -18.65 61.44 -11.08
N HIS A 26 -18.53 62.24 -10.00
CA HIS A 26 -17.31 62.24 -9.17
C HIS A 26 -17.34 61.29 -7.96
N SER A 27 -18.53 60.85 -7.52
CA SER A 27 -18.70 59.96 -6.36
C SER A 27 -18.78 58.47 -6.73
N ALA A 28 -19.37 58.14 -7.88
CA ALA A 28 -19.52 56.76 -8.33
C ALA A 28 -18.18 56.07 -8.63
N GLY A 29 -17.22 56.79 -9.22
CA GLY A 29 -15.89 56.25 -9.53
C GLY A 29 -15.07 55.88 -8.29
N ARG A 30 -15.21 56.64 -7.20
CA ARG A 30 -14.48 56.36 -5.95
C ARG A 30 -15.02 55.14 -5.21
N VAL A 31 -16.34 54.94 -5.22
CA VAL A 31 -16.96 53.76 -4.59
C VAL A 31 -16.63 52.49 -5.38
N ALA A 32 -16.69 52.54 -6.71
CA ALA A 32 -16.31 51.39 -7.56
C ALA A 32 -14.83 51.01 -7.40
N LEU A 33 -13.93 52.00 -7.28
CA LEU A 33 -12.51 51.75 -7.07
C LEU A 33 -12.21 51.18 -5.69
N VAL A 34 -12.90 51.62 -4.63
CA VAL A 34 -12.76 51.04 -3.28
C VAL A 34 -13.22 49.57 -3.26
N ILE A 35 -14.33 49.24 -3.94
CA ILE A 35 -14.80 47.85 -4.02
C ILE A 35 -13.81 46.98 -4.81
N LEU A 36 -13.32 47.43 -5.97
CA LEU A 36 -12.34 46.68 -6.76
C LEU A 36 -11.00 46.48 -6.01
N VAL A 37 -10.52 47.51 -5.31
CA VAL A 37 -9.31 47.41 -4.49
C VAL A 37 -9.54 46.42 -3.33
N ALA A 38 -10.68 46.49 -2.66
CA ALA A 38 -11.02 45.56 -1.58
C ALA A 38 -11.20 44.10 -2.06
N SER A 39 -11.74 43.87 -3.26
CA SER A 39 -11.85 42.52 -3.83
C SER A 39 -10.51 41.96 -4.30
N SER A 40 -9.59 42.82 -4.76
CA SER A 40 -8.23 42.40 -5.16
C SER A 40 -7.34 42.05 -3.97
N SER A 41 -7.51 42.73 -2.82
CA SER A 41 -6.72 42.45 -1.62
C SER A 41 -7.12 41.15 -0.92
N ILE A 42 -8.38 40.70 -1.04
CA ILE A 42 -8.81 39.41 -0.46
C ILE A 42 -8.14 38.21 -1.19
N ASN A 43 -8.02 38.26 -2.51
CA ASN A 43 -7.32 37.22 -3.27
C ASN A 43 -5.79 37.26 -3.05
N GLY A 44 -5.20 38.46 -2.91
CA GLY A 44 -3.78 38.61 -2.60
C GLY A 44 -3.39 38.09 -1.22
N ILE A 45 -4.25 38.29 -0.21
CA ILE A 45 -4.02 37.79 1.15
C ILE A 45 -4.06 36.26 1.18
N ALA A 46 -4.95 35.60 0.45
CA ALA A 46 -4.99 34.12 0.37
C ALA A 46 -3.72 33.52 -0.26
N LEU A 47 -3.15 34.18 -1.28
CA LEU A 47 -1.89 33.76 -1.90
C LEU A 47 -0.69 33.98 -0.98
N LEU A 48 -0.67 35.08 -0.24
CA LEU A 48 0.38 35.34 0.77
C LEU A 48 0.25 34.40 1.97
N TRP A 49 -0.96 34.04 2.38
CA TRP A 49 -1.21 33.05 3.44
C TRP A 49 -0.71 31.67 3.04
N GLY A 50 -0.91 31.24 1.80
CA GLY A 50 -0.35 29.98 1.29
C GLY A 50 1.18 29.96 1.18
N PHE A 51 1.83 31.13 1.16
CA PHE A 51 3.30 31.24 1.15
C PHE A 51 3.89 31.30 2.56
N VAL A 52 3.19 31.92 3.51
CA VAL A 52 3.59 32.00 4.93
C VAL A 52 3.22 30.73 5.70
N PHE A 53 2.10 30.10 5.33
CA PHE A 53 1.60 28.84 5.86
C PHE A 53 1.30 27.91 4.69
N PRO A 54 2.33 27.28 4.08
CA PRO A 54 2.09 26.27 3.06
C PRO A 54 1.18 25.17 3.65
N PRO A 55 0.14 24.73 2.92
CA PRO A 55 -0.62 23.55 3.34
C PRO A 55 0.37 22.40 3.54
N GLU A 56 0.20 21.64 4.63
CA GLU A 56 1.05 20.48 4.87
C GLU A 56 1.10 19.64 3.58
N PRO A 57 2.30 19.26 3.12
CA PRO A 57 2.40 18.36 1.97
C PRO A 57 1.51 17.16 2.27
N ALA A 58 0.63 16.80 1.33
CA ALA A 58 -0.21 15.60 1.44
C ALA A 58 0.68 14.48 1.99
N PRO A 59 0.29 13.79 3.08
CA PRO A 59 1.21 12.93 3.83
C PRO A 59 1.78 11.88 2.88
N VAL A 60 2.99 12.14 2.38
CA VAL A 60 3.71 11.24 1.49
C VAL A 60 4.26 10.15 2.39
N ALA A 61 3.41 9.16 2.68
CA ALA A 61 3.75 7.91 3.38
C ALA A 61 4.91 8.06 4.39
N ALA A 62 4.78 8.96 5.35
CA ALA A 62 5.72 9.05 6.49
C ALA A 62 5.68 7.77 7.35
N VAL A 63 4.72 6.87 7.08
CA VAL A 63 4.61 5.51 7.62
C VAL A 63 5.84 4.64 7.29
N ALA A 64 6.62 4.95 6.25
CA ALA A 64 7.75 4.11 5.88
C ALA A 64 9.09 4.42 6.60
N ARG A 65 9.24 5.60 7.23
CA ARG A 65 10.53 6.01 7.83
C ARG A 65 10.58 5.97 9.34
N ASP A 66 9.43 6.02 10.03
CA ASP A 66 9.36 5.97 11.49
C ASP A 66 9.18 4.55 12.06
N VAL A 67 8.88 3.57 11.19
CA VAL A 67 8.93 2.15 11.53
C VAL A 67 10.31 1.60 11.10
N ILE A 68 11.39 2.13 11.70
CA ILE A 68 12.62 1.34 11.73
C ILE A 68 12.29 0.15 12.61
N ASN A 69 12.01 -0.99 11.97
CA ASN A 69 11.71 -2.21 12.68
C ASN A 69 12.96 -2.56 13.50
N GLU A 70 12.91 -2.35 14.82
CA GLU A 70 14.01 -2.63 15.76
C GLU A 70 14.61 -4.04 15.55
N THR A 71 13.83 -4.95 14.95
CA THR A 71 14.23 -6.31 14.66
C THR A 71 15.02 -6.51 13.36
N ASP A 72 15.00 -5.59 12.40
CA ASP A 72 15.68 -5.75 11.12
C ASP A 72 17.21 -5.87 11.23
N PRO A 73 17.93 -5.03 12.00
CA PRO A 73 19.37 -5.23 12.18
C PRO A 73 19.68 -6.57 12.88
N VAL A 74 18.80 -7.01 13.78
CA VAL A 74 18.93 -8.30 14.50
C VAL A 74 18.72 -9.49 13.56
N LYS A 75 17.72 -9.43 12.67
CA LYS A 75 17.48 -10.43 11.63
C LYS A 75 18.66 -10.53 10.67
N ALA A 76 19.14 -9.39 10.17
CA ALA A 76 20.26 -9.34 9.24
C ALA A 76 21.55 -9.88 9.87
N PHE A 77 21.82 -9.52 11.12
CA PHE A 77 22.92 -10.07 11.91
C PHE A 77 22.83 -11.61 12.00
N ALA A 78 21.66 -12.14 12.38
CA ALA A 78 21.47 -13.58 12.53
C ALA A 78 21.64 -14.34 11.20
N VAL A 79 21.08 -13.82 10.10
CA VAL A 79 21.25 -14.38 8.76
C VAL A 79 22.72 -14.48 8.38
N ASN A 80 23.49 -13.41 8.59
CA ASN A 80 24.91 -13.38 8.26
C ASN A 80 25.71 -14.36 9.11
N CYS A 81 25.39 -14.48 10.40
CA CYS A 81 26.05 -15.42 11.30
C CYS A 81 25.75 -16.88 10.95
N VAL A 82 24.49 -17.21 10.67
CA VAL A 82 24.09 -18.57 10.26
C VAL A 82 24.72 -18.91 8.92
N LYS A 83 24.61 -18.03 7.92
CA LYS A 83 25.22 -18.23 6.59
C LYS A 83 26.73 -18.42 6.70
N GLY A 84 27.41 -17.49 7.37
CA GLY A 84 28.86 -17.52 7.53
C GLY A 84 29.35 -18.75 8.28
N LEU A 85 28.54 -19.30 9.18
CA LEU A 85 28.86 -20.54 9.88
C LEU A 85 28.70 -21.77 8.97
N LEU A 86 27.61 -21.88 8.21
CA LEU A 86 27.31 -23.06 7.40
C LEU A 86 28.25 -23.21 6.20
N VAL A 87 28.67 -22.11 5.59
CA VAL A 87 29.64 -22.13 4.46
C VAL A 87 31.08 -21.85 4.90
N GLY A 88 31.27 -21.53 6.18
CA GLY A 88 32.54 -21.11 6.72
C GLY A 88 33.61 -22.20 6.66
N THR A 89 34.86 -21.79 6.43
CA THR A 89 36.04 -22.64 6.57
C THR A 89 37.01 -22.02 7.56
N THR A 90 38.03 -22.77 7.97
CA THR A 90 39.10 -22.25 8.85
C THR A 90 39.75 -20.97 8.32
N SER A 91 39.82 -20.79 6.99
CA SER A 91 40.34 -19.58 6.36
C SER A 91 39.48 -18.32 6.59
N GLY A 92 38.19 -18.49 6.86
CA GLY A 92 37.22 -17.43 7.10
C GLY A 92 36.82 -17.26 8.57
N ALA A 93 37.51 -17.91 9.50
CA ALA A 93 37.14 -17.96 10.92
C ALA A 93 37.06 -16.58 11.59
N SER A 94 37.81 -15.59 11.12
CA SER A 94 37.77 -14.20 11.59
C SER A 94 36.43 -13.50 11.32
N ASN A 95 35.70 -13.92 10.28
CA ASN A 95 34.38 -13.36 9.95
C ASN A 95 33.32 -13.76 11.01
N LEU A 96 33.50 -14.91 11.66
CA LEU A 96 32.61 -15.41 12.73
C LEU A 96 32.91 -14.78 14.09
N THR A 97 34.06 -14.15 14.28
CA THR A 97 34.42 -13.44 15.52
C THR A 97 33.47 -12.28 15.80
N ARG A 98 32.91 -11.63 14.76
CA ARG A 98 31.89 -10.59 14.92
C ARG A 98 30.56 -11.15 15.44
N CYS A 99 30.25 -12.41 15.13
CA CYS A 99 29.07 -13.09 15.64
C CYS A 99 29.26 -13.56 17.09
N PHE A 100 30.45 -14.10 17.38
CA PHE A 100 30.81 -14.72 18.65
C PHE A 100 32.08 -14.08 19.24
N PRO A 101 31.98 -12.89 19.86
CA PRO A 101 33.13 -12.14 20.36
C PRO A 101 33.88 -12.84 21.52
N GLY A 102 33.28 -13.86 22.15
CA GLY A 102 33.88 -14.66 23.23
C GLY A 102 34.68 -15.89 22.78
N GLY A 103 34.94 -16.06 21.47
CA GLY A 103 35.72 -17.17 20.91
C GLY A 103 34.95 -18.04 19.92
N GLN A 104 35.66 -18.97 19.28
CA GLN A 104 35.08 -19.90 18.31
C GLN A 104 34.18 -20.92 19.04
N LYS A 105 32.87 -20.66 19.03
CA LYS A 105 31.85 -21.63 19.51
C LYS A 105 31.72 -22.84 18.57
N TYR A 106 32.40 -22.80 17.43
CA TYR A 106 32.34 -23.78 16.36
C TYR A 106 33.74 -24.17 15.90
N GLU A 107 33.90 -25.45 15.60
CA GLU A 107 35.03 -25.94 14.83
C GLU A 107 34.63 -25.89 13.35
N LEU A 108 35.40 -25.14 12.56
CA LEU A 108 35.14 -24.97 11.13
C LEU A 108 35.95 -25.99 10.34
N PRO A 109 35.39 -26.54 9.24
CA PRO A 109 36.13 -27.44 8.37
C PRO A 109 37.20 -26.68 7.58
N THR A 110 38.23 -27.39 7.10
CA THR A 110 39.25 -26.82 6.20
C THR A 110 38.71 -26.59 4.78
N THR A 111 37.72 -27.37 4.37
CA THR A 111 37.01 -27.27 3.08
C THR A 111 35.51 -27.40 3.31
N SER A 112 34.69 -26.57 2.66
CA SER A 112 33.23 -26.71 2.67
C SER A 112 32.71 -27.00 1.27
N SER A 113 31.89 -28.04 1.12
CA SER A 113 31.11 -28.31 -0.09
C SER A 113 29.69 -27.71 -0.04
N MET A 114 29.30 -27.21 1.14
CA MET A 114 27.94 -26.76 1.41
C MET A 114 27.74 -25.35 0.86
N THR A 115 26.67 -25.15 0.11
CA THR A 115 26.20 -23.84 -0.32
C THR A 115 24.86 -23.56 0.31
N VAL A 116 24.58 -22.29 0.58
CA VAL A 116 23.31 -21.87 1.15
C VAL A 116 22.70 -20.71 0.38
N SER A 117 21.37 -20.70 0.27
CA SER A 117 20.62 -19.68 -0.47
C SER A 117 19.30 -19.32 0.23
N ASN A 118 18.63 -18.27 -0.27
CA ASN A 118 17.31 -17.81 0.17
C ASN A 118 17.11 -17.66 1.70
N PRO A 119 18.01 -16.95 2.42
CA PRO A 119 17.83 -16.79 3.86
C PRO A 119 16.65 -15.87 4.17
N ALA A 120 15.79 -16.28 5.11
CA ALA A 120 14.73 -15.47 5.69
C ALA A 120 14.76 -15.57 7.22
N ALA A 121 14.41 -14.51 7.93
CA ALA A 121 14.49 -14.50 9.39
C ALA A 121 13.31 -13.81 10.08
N TRP A 122 12.92 -14.36 11.22
CA TRP A 122 11.92 -13.82 12.12
C TRP A 122 12.52 -13.67 13.51
N ALA A 123 12.37 -12.50 14.12
CA ALA A 123 12.86 -12.25 15.46
C ALA A 123 11.68 -12.06 16.42
N SER A 124 11.77 -12.69 17.58
CA SER A 124 10.85 -12.48 18.70
C SER A 124 11.61 -11.82 19.84
N LYS A 125 11.22 -10.60 20.22
CA LYS A 125 11.78 -9.88 21.38
C LYS A 125 11.39 -10.64 22.65
N ARG A 126 12.38 -11.05 23.44
CA ARG A 126 12.19 -11.85 24.65
C ARG A 126 12.73 -11.09 25.86
N LYS A 127 11.90 -10.21 26.42
CA LYS A 127 12.14 -9.41 27.64
C LYS A 127 13.30 -8.40 27.53
N THR A 128 13.13 -7.27 28.21
CA THR A 128 14.24 -6.37 28.59
C THR A 128 14.94 -7.01 29.79
N SER A 129 16.25 -7.25 29.69
CA SER A 129 17.04 -7.59 30.87
C SER A 129 17.32 -6.31 31.66
N SER A 130 17.34 -6.41 32.99
CA SER A 130 18.06 -5.44 33.82
C SER A 130 19.47 -5.33 33.23
N ASN A 131 19.97 -4.11 32.95
CA ASN A 131 21.29 -3.77 32.37
C ASN A 131 21.34 -3.29 30.89
N ASP A 132 20.32 -2.62 30.36
CA ASP A 132 20.32 -2.06 28.98
C ASP A 132 20.53 -3.11 27.86
N ILE A 133 20.19 -4.38 28.13
CA ILE A 133 20.30 -5.48 27.18
C ILE A 133 18.89 -5.94 26.79
N VAL A 134 18.62 -5.95 25.49
CA VAL A 134 17.42 -6.54 24.91
C VAL A 134 17.79 -7.88 24.30
N LEU A 135 17.04 -8.92 24.68
CA LEU A 135 17.25 -10.26 24.15
C LEU A 135 16.24 -10.56 23.03
N TYR A 136 16.73 -11.14 21.96
CA TYR A 136 15.94 -11.59 20.82
C TYR A 136 16.17 -13.09 20.61
N SER A 137 15.09 -13.80 20.33
CA SER A 137 15.16 -15.15 19.77
C SER A 137 14.92 -15.02 18.27
N VAL A 138 15.93 -15.27 17.45
CA VAL A 138 15.83 -15.18 15.99
C VAL A 138 15.73 -16.58 15.40
N LYS A 139 14.72 -16.84 14.59
CA LYS A 139 14.62 -18.03 13.74
C LYS A 139 15.02 -17.67 12.32
N VAL A 140 15.90 -18.45 11.72
CA VAL A 140 16.42 -18.26 10.35
C VAL A 140 16.05 -19.49 9.53
N GLN A 141 15.31 -19.29 8.45
CA GLN A 141 15.12 -20.25 7.38
C GLN A 141 16.25 -20.08 6.37
N ILE A 142 16.81 -21.18 5.88
CA ILE A 142 17.81 -21.15 4.81
C ILE A 142 17.71 -22.43 3.97
N ASP A 143 17.96 -22.31 2.67
CA ASP A 143 18.04 -23.48 1.79
C ASP A 143 19.48 -23.99 1.75
N GLU A 144 19.66 -25.25 2.14
CA GLU A 144 20.93 -25.96 2.21
C GLU A 144 21.14 -26.79 0.94
N LEU A 145 22.29 -26.63 0.31
CA LEU A 145 22.83 -27.53 -0.70
C LEU A 145 24.06 -28.21 -0.10
N PRO A 146 23.97 -29.46 0.39
CA PRO A 146 25.12 -30.16 0.99
C PRO A 146 26.33 -30.27 0.04
N TYR A 147 26.07 -30.32 -1.27
CA TYR A 147 27.04 -30.28 -2.35
C TYR A 147 26.39 -29.68 -3.63
N PRO A 148 27.16 -29.19 -4.62
CA PRO A 148 26.64 -28.41 -5.76
C PRO A 148 25.56 -29.09 -6.62
N SER A 149 25.47 -30.42 -6.61
CA SER A 149 24.46 -31.21 -7.34
C SER A 149 23.37 -31.80 -6.45
N ALA A 150 23.38 -31.52 -5.14
CA ALA A 150 22.35 -31.98 -4.23
C ALA A 150 21.04 -31.21 -4.46
N PRO A 151 19.87 -31.84 -4.26
CA PRO A 151 18.62 -31.12 -4.14
C PRO A 151 18.65 -30.16 -2.93
N PRO A 152 18.10 -28.94 -3.06
CA PRO A 152 18.00 -28.02 -1.93
C PRO A 152 17.05 -28.54 -0.85
N THR A 153 17.49 -28.45 0.41
CA THR A 153 16.68 -28.76 1.58
C THR A 153 16.53 -27.51 2.46
N THR A 154 15.30 -27.15 2.80
CA THR A 154 15.06 -26.01 3.67
C THR A 154 15.29 -26.40 5.13
N ALA A 155 16.17 -25.68 5.81
CA ALA A 155 16.49 -25.86 7.22
C ALA A 155 16.11 -24.63 8.04
N PHE A 156 15.77 -24.87 9.32
CA PHE A 156 15.45 -23.81 10.27
C PHE A 156 16.45 -23.83 11.42
N TYR A 157 16.98 -22.66 11.74
CA TYR A 157 17.93 -22.44 12.81
C TYR A 157 17.39 -21.41 13.78
N GLN A 158 17.73 -21.56 15.06
CA GLN A 158 17.47 -20.55 16.07
C GLN A 158 18.78 -20.01 16.61
N LEU A 159 18.87 -18.69 16.74
CA LEU A 159 20.01 -17.96 17.28
C LEU A 159 19.53 -16.98 18.37
N PRO A 160 19.96 -17.14 19.64
CA PRO A 160 19.74 -16.13 20.66
C PRO A 160 20.69 -14.95 20.43
N VAL A 161 20.13 -13.74 20.33
CA VAL A 161 20.86 -12.50 20.06
C VAL A 161 20.64 -11.51 21.20
N ALA A 162 21.70 -10.87 21.66
CA ALA A 162 21.63 -9.76 22.59
C ALA A 162 21.98 -8.45 21.88
N VAL A 163 21.19 -7.42 22.17
CA VAL A 163 21.42 -6.04 21.73
C VAL A 163 21.69 -5.20 22.97
N TYR A 164 22.87 -4.60 23.03
CA TYR A 164 23.28 -3.69 24.09
C TYR A 164 23.16 -2.25 23.62
N ARG A 165 22.36 -1.43 24.33
CA ARG A 165 22.13 0.00 24.04
C ARG A 165 21.87 0.29 22.56
N ASP A 166 21.07 -0.54 21.91
CA ASP A 166 20.66 -0.42 20.50
C ASP A 166 21.80 -0.36 19.46
N MET A 167 23.05 -0.65 19.87
CA MET A 167 24.22 -0.58 18.99
C MET A 167 25.06 -1.87 18.98
N GLY A 168 25.22 -2.52 20.14
CA GLY A 168 26.05 -3.71 20.27
C GLY A 168 25.26 -4.99 20.07
N ILE A 169 25.32 -5.59 18.87
CA ILE A 169 24.65 -6.87 18.56
C ILE A 169 25.64 -8.02 18.67
N GLN A 170 25.29 -9.06 19.43
CA GLN A 170 26.08 -10.28 19.55
C GLN A 170 25.21 -11.54 19.66
N ALA A 171 25.71 -12.68 19.19
CA ALA A 171 25.09 -13.96 19.48
C ALA A 171 25.47 -14.41 20.90
N LEU A 172 24.48 -14.84 21.67
CA LEU A 172 24.68 -15.30 23.04
C LEU A 172 25.15 -16.76 23.11
N ASP A 173 24.75 -17.57 22.13
CA ASP A 173 25.05 -19.00 22.11
C ASP A 173 25.08 -19.53 20.67
N ARG A 174 25.42 -20.82 20.54
CA ARG A 174 25.38 -21.59 19.30
C ARG A 174 23.98 -21.55 18.68
N ILE A 175 23.93 -21.56 17.34
CA ILE A 175 22.74 -21.93 16.57
C ILE A 175 22.28 -23.33 16.98
N SER A 176 20.96 -23.50 17.09
CA SER A 176 20.30 -24.80 17.22
C SER A 176 19.44 -25.07 15.99
N ARG A 177 19.50 -26.27 15.42
CA ARG A 177 18.53 -26.70 14.40
C ARG A 177 17.17 -26.89 15.07
N VAL A 178 16.13 -26.33 14.48
CA VAL A 178 14.76 -26.38 15.01
C VAL A 178 13.81 -26.89 13.93
N ASP A 179 12.66 -27.39 14.35
CA ASP A 179 11.63 -27.79 13.41
C ASP A 179 11.03 -26.58 12.68
N MET A 180 10.46 -26.86 11.51
CA MET A 180 9.67 -25.90 10.76
C MET A 180 8.57 -25.32 11.66
N PRO A 181 8.33 -24.00 11.63
CA PRO A 181 7.21 -23.40 12.36
C PRO A 181 5.89 -24.12 12.02
N PRO A 182 5.03 -24.41 13.01
CA PRO A 182 3.76 -25.05 12.75
C PRO A 182 2.90 -24.17 11.82
N PRO A 183 2.00 -24.78 11.04
CA PRO A 183 1.08 -24.03 10.19
C PRO A 183 0.22 -23.08 11.04
N GLY A 184 -0.21 -21.97 10.42
CA GLY A 184 -1.10 -21.01 11.05
C GLY A 184 -2.51 -21.57 11.29
N ALA A 185 -3.38 -20.73 11.85
CA ALA A 185 -4.81 -21.04 11.94
C ALA A 185 -5.52 -20.63 10.64
N TYR A 186 -6.52 -21.40 10.25
CA TYR A 186 -7.48 -21.02 9.22
C TYR A 186 -8.39 -19.92 9.75
N VAL A 187 -8.51 -18.83 8.99
CA VAL A 187 -9.40 -17.70 9.27
C VAL A 187 -10.38 -17.56 8.10
N PRO A 188 -11.68 -17.79 8.30
CA PRO A 188 -12.67 -17.66 7.23
C PRO A 188 -12.89 -16.20 6.81
N LEU A 189 -13.19 -16.00 5.52
CA LEU A 189 -13.53 -14.69 4.95
C LEU A 189 -15.02 -14.37 5.14
N GLY A 190 -15.34 -13.09 5.23
CA GLY A 190 -16.68 -12.56 5.54
C GLY A 190 -17.61 -12.34 4.33
N TYR A 191 -17.26 -12.82 3.14
CA TYR A 191 -18.05 -12.60 1.92
C TYR A 191 -19.14 -13.67 1.77
N SER A 192 -20.35 -13.37 2.27
CA SER A 192 -21.44 -14.35 2.37
C SER A 192 -22.36 -14.40 1.14
N ALA A 193 -22.44 -13.32 0.35
CA ALA A 193 -23.42 -13.17 -0.72
C ALA A 193 -22.79 -13.36 -2.11
N PRO A 194 -23.12 -14.42 -2.87
CA PRO A 194 -22.60 -14.58 -4.22
C PRO A 194 -23.18 -13.53 -5.18
N ILE A 195 -22.34 -12.96 -6.04
CA ILE A 195 -22.74 -12.04 -7.09
C ILE A 195 -22.97 -12.83 -8.38
N ALA A 196 -24.19 -12.77 -8.92
CA ALA A 196 -24.56 -13.55 -10.10
C ALA A 196 -23.77 -13.12 -11.35
N ALA A 197 -23.27 -14.09 -12.13
CA ALA A 197 -22.42 -13.86 -13.30
C ALA A 197 -23.09 -13.04 -14.42
N ASN A 198 -24.42 -13.06 -14.49
CA ASN A 198 -25.22 -12.29 -15.45
C ASN A 198 -25.65 -10.92 -14.92
N SER A 199 -25.21 -10.51 -13.73
CA SER A 199 -25.57 -9.22 -13.15
C SER A 199 -24.77 -8.05 -13.76
N PRO A 200 -25.32 -6.83 -13.77
CA PRO A 200 -24.57 -5.62 -14.15
C PRO A 200 -23.32 -5.42 -13.27
N LEU A 201 -23.42 -5.75 -11.98
CA LEU A 201 -22.31 -5.66 -11.04
C LEU A 201 -21.16 -6.61 -11.42
N PHE A 202 -21.46 -7.86 -11.77
CA PHE A 202 -20.44 -8.81 -12.24
C PHE A 202 -19.78 -8.33 -13.54
N THR A 203 -20.55 -7.72 -14.44
CA THR A 203 -20.04 -7.14 -15.69
C THR A 203 -19.09 -5.96 -15.40
N MET A 204 -19.44 -5.09 -14.45
CA MET A 204 -18.58 -3.99 -13.98
C MET A 204 -17.27 -4.54 -13.41
N LEU A 205 -17.34 -5.53 -12.51
CA LEU A 205 -16.16 -6.17 -11.90
C LEU A 205 -15.26 -6.85 -12.96
N SER A 206 -15.87 -7.48 -13.97
CA SER A 206 -15.14 -8.09 -15.09
C SER A 206 -14.40 -7.06 -15.94
N GLY A 207 -15.05 -5.93 -16.21
CA GLY A 207 -14.45 -4.79 -16.89
C GLY A 207 -13.31 -4.16 -16.09
N PHE A 208 -13.49 -4.00 -14.78
CA PHE A 208 -12.43 -3.58 -13.86
C PHE A 208 -11.24 -4.53 -13.92
N ALA A 209 -11.42 -5.83 -13.70
CA ALA A 209 -10.33 -6.80 -13.71
C ALA A 209 -9.56 -6.83 -15.04
N THR A 210 -10.29 -6.74 -16.16
CA THR A 210 -9.67 -6.69 -17.50
C THR A 210 -8.83 -5.41 -17.67
N SER A 211 -9.40 -4.25 -17.39
CA SER A 211 -8.72 -2.95 -17.56
C SER A 211 -7.61 -2.69 -16.54
N PHE A 212 -7.71 -3.28 -15.34
CA PHE A 212 -6.70 -3.18 -14.30
C PHE A 212 -5.50 -4.08 -14.59
N LEU A 213 -5.72 -5.33 -15.03
CA LEU A 213 -4.65 -6.32 -15.17
C LEU A 213 -4.03 -6.38 -16.56
N THR A 214 -4.73 -5.89 -17.58
CA THR A 214 -4.26 -5.92 -18.98
C THR A 214 -4.01 -4.51 -19.52
N THR A 215 -3.39 -4.43 -20.70
CA THR A 215 -3.14 -3.16 -21.39
C THR A 215 -4.33 -2.65 -22.20
N SER A 216 -5.55 -3.18 -21.98
CA SER A 216 -6.76 -2.78 -22.72
C SER A 216 -7.18 -1.32 -22.51
N GLY A 217 -6.71 -0.69 -21.42
CA GLY A 217 -7.13 0.64 -20.99
C GLY A 217 -8.59 0.66 -20.52
N GLY A 218 -9.12 1.86 -20.29
CA GLY A 218 -10.51 2.07 -19.91
C GLY A 218 -10.81 1.94 -18.43
N LEU A 219 -9.80 1.85 -17.56
CA LEU A 219 -9.96 1.62 -16.11
C LEU A 219 -10.83 2.68 -15.44
N GLU A 220 -10.73 3.93 -15.89
CA GLU A 220 -11.44 5.10 -15.37
C GLU A 220 -12.97 4.96 -15.36
N ARG A 221 -13.54 4.04 -16.15
CA ARG A 221 -14.99 3.79 -16.20
C ARG A 221 -15.47 2.83 -15.10
N PHE A 222 -14.56 2.18 -14.40
CA PHE A 222 -14.88 1.17 -13.38
C PHE A 222 -14.44 1.57 -11.97
N ILE A 223 -13.74 2.69 -11.83
CA ILE A 223 -13.23 3.19 -10.56
C ILE A 223 -13.86 4.53 -10.21
N THR A 224 -13.85 4.89 -8.92
CA THR A 224 -14.18 6.27 -8.52
C THR A 224 -13.04 7.23 -8.82
N THR A 225 -13.35 8.50 -9.06
CA THR A 225 -12.36 9.53 -9.46
C THR A 225 -11.25 9.77 -8.43
N ASP A 226 -11.56 9.56 -7.16
CA ASP A 226 -10.69 9.73 -5.99
C ASP A 226 -9.99 8.43 -5.53
N SER A 227 -10.22 7.30 -6.20
CA SER A 227 -9.69 5.99 -5.79
C SER A 227 -8.15 5.90 -5.83
N GLY A 228 -7.49 6.69 -6.68
CA GLY A 228 -6.05 6.61 -6.91
C GLY A 228 -5.57 5.30 -7.56
N ILE A 229 -6.49 4.42 -8.00
CA ILE A 229 -6.16 3.13 -8.58
C ILE A 229 -5.60 3.33 -10.00
N THR A 230 -4.46 2.71 -10.28
CA THR A 230 -3.81 2.73 -11.59
C THR A 230 -3.68 1.32 -12.15
N ALA A 231 -3.71 1.17 -13.47
CA ALA A 231 -3.63 -0.14 -14.10
C ALA A 231 -2.25 -0.78 -13.90
N VAL A 232 -2.24 -2.09 -13.64
CA VAL A 232 -1.04 -2.92 -13.58
C VAL A 232 -0.58 -3.31 -14.98
N GLY A 233 -1.50 -3.76 -15.84
CA GLY A 233 -1.23 -4.04 -17.25
C GLY A 233 -0.23 -5.17 -17.55
N SER A 234 0.02 -6.09 -16.62
CA SER A 234 1.06 -7.14 -16.74
C SER A 234 0.58 -8.44 -17.37
N TYR A 235 -0.71 -8.59 -17.66
CA TYR A 235 -1.31 -9.84 -18.15
C TYR A 235 -1.87 -9.67 -19.56
N SER A 236 -1.85 -10.77 -20.32
CA SER A 236 -2.39 -10.84 -21.68
C SER A 236 -3.92 -10.92 -21.71
N SER A 237 -4.52 -11.54 -20.69
CA SER A 237 -5.96 -11.59 -20.47
C SER A 237 -6.27 -11.76 -18.98
N ALA A 238 -7.45 -11.32 -18.55
CA ALA A 238 -7.96 -11.55 -17.20
C ALA A 238 -9.47 -11.81 -17.26
N THR A 239 -9.92 -12.84 -16.54
CA THR A 239 -11.33 -13.25 -16.50
C THR A 239 -11.76 -13.44 -15.04
N VAL A 240 -12.81 -12.75 -14.61
CA VAL A 240 -13.41 -12.99 -13.28
C VAL A 240 -14.12 -14.34 -13.30
N THR A 241 -13.76 -15.21 -12.36
CA THR A 241 -14.32 -16.57 -12.25
C THR A 241 -15.37 -16.67 -11.15
N ALA A 242 -15.25 -15.86 -10.11
CA ALA A 242 -16.22 -15.79 -9.02
C ALA A 242 -16.22 -14.38 -8.43
N ALA A 243 -17.36 -13.96 -7.88
CA ALA A 243 -17.50 -12.70 -7.16
C ALA A 243 -18.48 -12.88 -6.00
N GLN A 244 -18.14 -12.32 -4.84
CA GLN A 244 -18.91 -12.39 -3.60
C GLN A 244 -18.88 -11.03 -2.90
N ALA A 245 -19.93 -10.69 -2.17
CA ALA A 245 -20.03 -9.49 -1.35
C ALA A 245 -20.27 -9.85 0.12
N ASP A 246 -20.08 -8.89 1.02
CA ASP A 246 -20.36 -9.11 2.45
C ASP A 246 -21.84 -9.47 2.70
N ASN A 247 -22.73 -8.79 1.96
CA ASN A 247 -24.18 -8.89 2.01
C ASN A 247 -24.74 -8.79 0.59
N THR A 248 -26.01 -9.16 0.41
CA THR A 248 -26.69 -9.08 -0.89
C THR A 248 -26.65 -7.65 -1.42
N PRO A 249 -26.02 -7.40 -2.59
CA PRO A 249 -25.96 -6.07 -3.17
C PRO A 249 -27.37 -5.57 -3.51
N PRO A 250 -27.76 -4.35 -3.09
CA PRO A 250 -29.01 -3.75 -3.52
C PRO A 250 -28.97 -3.43 -5.02
N ASP A 251 -30.10 -3.63 -5.72
CA ASP A 251 -30.23 -3.33 -7.16
C ASP A 251 -30.07 -1.84 -7.46
N ALA A 252 -30.49 -0.98 -6.54
CA ALA A 252 -30.40 0.48 -6.64
C ALA A 252 -29.77 1.05 -5.35
N PRO A 253 -28.44 1.08 -5.23
CA PRO A 253 -27.77 1.63 -4.06
C PRO A 253 -27.99 3.15 -3.96
N SER A 254 -28.17 3.64 -2.73
CA SER A 254 -28.11 5.08 -2.44
C SER A 254 -26.69 5.59 -2.66
N ASP A 255 -26.54 6.80 -3.20
CA ASP A 255 -25.23 7.39 -3.44
C ASP A 255 -24.30 7.33 -2.22
N ASN A 256 -23.02 7.03 -2.48
CA ASN A 256 -21.95 6.83 -1.51
C ASN A 256 -22.15 5.64 -0.55
N ASN A 257 -23.10 4.75 -0.81
CA ASN A 257 -23.12 3.47 -0.12
C ASN A 257 -21.89 2.65 -0.51
N GLU A 258 -21.33 1.94 0.46
CA GLU A 258 -20.14 1.10 0.30
C GLU A 258 -20.50 -0.38 0.40
N LEU A 259 -19.74 -1.22 -0.31
CA LEU A 259 -19.92 -2.66 -0.32
C LEU A 259 -18.57 -3.36 -0.42
N ALA A 260 -18.21 -4.14 0.60
CA ALA A 260 -17.05 -4.99 0.55
C ALA A 260 -17.32 -6.19 -0.38
N THR A 261 -16.43 -6.38 -1.34
CA THR A 261 -16.54 -7.39 -2.40
C THR A 261 -15.22 -8.13 -2.54
N HIS A 262 -15.30 -9.41 -2.88
CA HIS A 262 -14.18 -10.26 -3.23
C HIS A 262 -14.38 -10.82 -4.62
N ILE A 263 -13.34 -10.75 -5.45
CA ILE A 263 -13.35 -11.37 -6.78
C ILE A 263 -12.18 -12.34 -6.92
N ASP A 264 -12.45 -13.46 -7.58
CA ASP A 264 -11.42 -14.38 -8.07
C ASP A 264 -11.24 -14.17 -9.57
N VAL A 265 -9.98 -14.11 -10.00
CA VAL A 265 -9.60 -13.79 -11.37
C VAL A 265 -8.62 -14.83 -11.89
N SER A 266 -8.94 -15.42 -13.04
CA SER A 266 -8.00 -16.20 -13.83
C SER A 266 -7.30 -15.28 -14.82
N ALA A 267 -6.02 -15.02 -14.58
CA ALA A 267 -5.18 -14.17 -15.43
C ALA A 267 -4.20 -15.02 -16.24
N ARG A 268 -3.90 -14.59 -17.47
CA ARG A 268 -2.97 -15.29 -18.37
C ARG A 268 -1.73 -14.45 -18.63
N ARG A 269 -0.56 -15.00 -18.33
CA ARG A 269 0.73 -14.37 -18.66
C ARG A 269 1.03 -14.46 -20.16
N SER A 270 2.05 -13.73 -20.60
CA SER A 270 2.51 -13.72 -22.00
C SER A 270 3.05 -15.07 -22.48
N ASP A 271 3.54 -15.91 -21.56
CA ASP A 271 3.96 -17.30 -21.81
C ASP A 271 2.79 -18.29 -21.83
N TYR A 272 1.55 -17.77 -21.82
CA TYR A 272 0.30 -18.51 -21.78
C TYR A 272 0.00 -19.27 -20.48
N THR A 273 0.83 -19.14 -19.45
CA THR A 273 0.58 -19.72 -18.13
C THR A 273 -0.59 -19.02 -17.43
N LEU A 274 -1.49 -19.80 -16.84
CA LEU A 274 -2.60 -19.30 -16.03
C LEU A 274 -2.17 -19.05 -14.59
N VAL A 275 -2.70 -17.98 -14.01
CA VAL A 275 -2.48 -17.56 -12.63
C VAL A 275 -3.83 -17.23 -12.01
N SER A 276 -4.14 -17.88 -10.90
CA SER A 276 -5.30 -17.52 -10.08
C SER A 276 -4.91 -16.36 -9.16
N LEU A 277 -5.65 -15.27 -9.25
CA LEU A 277 -5.51 -14.08 -8.43
C LEU A 277 -6.82 -13.84 -7.69
N SER A 278 -6.75 -13.10 -6.58
CA SER A 278 -7.94 -12.65 -5.89
C SER A 278 -7.76 -11.21 -5.41
N TYR A 279 -8.87 -10.47 -5.36
CA TYR A 279 -8.88 -9.07 -4.96
C TYR A 279 -10.03 -8.82 -4.00
N SER A 280 -9.70 -8.25 -2.84
CA SER A 280 -10.65 -7.63 -1.93
C SER A 280 -10.82 -6.18 -2.33
N LEU A 281 -12.06 -5.77 -2.54
CA LEU A 281 -12.43 -4.49 -3.11
C LEU A 281 -13.47 -3.83 -2.21
N THR A 282 -13.33 -2.52 -2.02
CA THR A 282 -14.41 -1.68 -1.52
C THR A 282 -15.06 -1.01 -2.72
N LEU A 283 -16.33 -1.34 -2.95
CA LEU A 283 -17.15 -0.68 -3.97
C LEU A 283 -17.86 0.51 -3.36
N ARG A 284 -18.00 1.59 -4.12
CA ARG A 284 -18.81 2.74 -3.75
C ARG A 284 -19.78 3.09 -4.86
N SER A 285 -21.01 3.38 -4.48
CA SER A 285 -22.08 3.71 -5.42
C SER A 285 -22.09 5.19 -5.77
N VAL A 286 -22.27 5.50 -7.05
CA VAL A 286 -22.39 6.86 -7.60
C VAL A 286 -23.48 6.86 -8.66
N GLY A 287 -24.52 7.68 -8.49
CA GLY A 287 -25.65 7.74 -9.42
C GLY A 287 -26.38 6.40 -9.55
N GLY A 288 -26.48 5.65 -8.46
CA GLY A 288 -27.12 4.31 -8.43
C GLY A 288 -26.33 3.19 -9.11
N THR A 289 -25.06 3.42 -9.50
CA THR A 289 -24.19 2.38 -10.07
C THR A 289 -22.96 2.17 -9.17
N TRP A 290 -22.48 0.94 -9.09
CA TRP A 290 -21.29 0.58 -8.32
C TRP A 290 -20.00 0.86 -9.10
N PHE A 291 -18.99 1.39 -8.41
CA PHE A 291 -17.62 1.58 -8.90
C PHE A 291 -16.62 1.09 -7.86
N VAL A 292 -15.43 0.69 -8.27
CA VAL A 292 -14.35 0.30 -7.36
C VAL A 292 -13.74 1.56 -6.76
N ALA A 293 -13.83 1.71 -5.43
CA ALA A 293 -13.24 2.82 -4.70
C ALA A 293 -11.86 2.48 -4.14
N GLN A 294 -11.64 1.23 -3.74
CA GLN A 294 -10.38 0.79 -3.13
C GLN A 294 -10.07 -0.68 -3.44
N ILE A 295 -8.78 -1.02 -3.45
CA ILE A 295 -8.29 -2.41 -3.36
C ILE A 295 -7.74 -2.59 -1.95
N ASP A 296 -8.36 -3.49 -1.19
CA ASP A 296 -8.08 -3.68 0.22
C ASP A 296 -6.89 -4.62 0.43
N ALA A 297 -5.94 -4.20 1.28
CA ALA A 297 -4.77 -5.01 1.61
C ALA A 297 -5.10 -6.20 2.53
N ILE A 298 -6.22 -6.12 3.26
CA ILE A 298 -6.71 -7.15 4.17
C ILE A 298 -8.15 -7.48 3.73
N PRO A 299 -8.47 -8.75 3.46
CA PRO A 299 -9.82 -9.15 3.13
C PRO A 299 -10.75 -8.98 4.33
N LEU A 300 -12.05 -8.87 4.06
CA LEU A 300 -13.05 -8.93 5.11
C LEU A 300 -13.00 -10.31 5.78
N LEU A 301 -12.85 -10.32 7.10
CA LEU A 301 -12.84 -11.54 7.90
C LEU A 301 -14.25 -11.83 8.40
N ALA A 302 -14.61 -13.11 8.47
CA ALA A 302 -15.85 -13.50 9.13
C ALA A 302 -15.68 -13.41 10.65
N ASP A 303 -16.79 -13.15 11.34
CA ASP A 303 -16.86 -13.25 12.80
C ASP A 303 -16.93 -14.73 13.21
N ALA A 304 -15.79 -15.41 13.15
CA ALA A 304 -15.65 -16.81 13.51
C ALA A 304 -14.30 -17.10 14.15
N THR A 305 -14.29 -18.06 15.09
CA THR A 305 -13.08 -18.48 15.79
C THR A 305 -12.09 -19.12 14.81
N PRO A 306 -10.82 -18.65 14.75
CA PRO A 306 -9.79 -19.29 13.94
C PRO A 306 -9.61 -20.76 14.30
N THR A 307 -9.53 -21.63 13.30
CA THR A 307 -9.36 -23.08 13.51
C THR A 307 -7.91 -23.46 13.25
N PRO A 308 -7.17 -24.04 14.21
CA PRO A 308 -5.81 -24.51 13.97
C PRO A 308 -5.75 -25.51 12.82
N VAL A 309 -4.80 -25.36 11.89
CA VAL A 309 -4.60 -26.35 10.83
C VAL A 309 -3.97 -27.61 11.46
N PRO A 310 -4.50 -28.82 11.18
CA PRO A 310 -3.93 -30.04 11.72
C PRO A 310 -2.47 -30.20 11.25
N THR A 311 -1.54 -30.31 12.19
CA THR A 311 -0.16 -30.73 11.86
C THR A 311 -0.22 -32.18 11.43
N THR A 312 -0.16 -32.47 10.14
CA THR A 312 0.07 -33.85 9.69
C THR A 312 1.50 -34.19 10.09
N ALA A 313 1.67 -35.03 11.11
CA ALA A 313 2.98 -35.55 11.47
C ALA A 313 3.51 -36.31 10.25
N VAL A 314 4.55 -35.79 9.61
CA VAL A 314 5.32 -36.55 8.62
C VAL A 314 5.98 -37.68 9.40
N ALA A 315 5.54 -38.91 9.15
CA ALA A 315 6.17 -40.09 9.73
C ALA A 315 7.65 -40.11 9.32
N PRO A 316 8.60 -40.39 10.23
CA PRO A 316 9.99 -40.56 9.85
C PRO A 316 10.11 -41.75 8.91
N HIS A 317 10.71 -41.52 7.73
CA HIS A 317 11.20 -42.57 6.84
C HIS A 317 12.51 -43.15 7.37
#